data_AF-A0A2I0BAZ5-F1
#
_entry.id   AF-A0A2I0BAZ5-F1
#
_cell.length_a   1.000
_cell.length_b   1.000
_cell.length_c   1.000
_cell.angle_alpha   90.00
_cell.angle_beta   90.00
_cell.angle_gamma   90.00
#
_symmetry.space_group_name_H-M   'P 1'
#
loop_
_entity.id
_entity.type
_entity.pdbx_description
1 polymer ?
#
loop_
_entity_poly.entity_id
_entity_poly.type
_entity_poly.pdbx_seq_one_letter_code
_entity_poly.pdbx_strand_id
1 'polypeptide(L)'
;MFYLQVRSLDSDSQHQMYQKRSQIAVVDFFWIGGQSLEIPRGENLCIDGSITGWSEAELACWEFNILRSLKYFEDVNNPLVMWDITALLLAFKKDAPTFVDNILVKWISTWFEQVDDPLEILLHDHKRLLMLNSRQIQLLNVICRRVVLSEVEVDFCTEEQLKYVRLNNNERKVESWMEFLIRSEQELQERLVAFTLHFVQKHPAHSRDILETSSNWLPVGVAQVEQWVSINHELVHSELRILGSEVAELKGRNDGIFEYVKEEICSFCSAPVPFESPQAARCEGIVNNDGSRERHKLTRCGVSMRLCPLTKPLWFCKCCQRRVANLPPRLFFTTADSPLNVTNYNSYSAFHAHPIPLCPFCGILLQRSMPDFLLSTSPV
;
A
#
# COMPACT_ATOMS: atom_id res chain seq x y z
N MET A 1 33.42 13.99 -2.61
CA MET A 1 32.33 14.98 -2.50
C MET A 1 31.83 15.29 -3.91
N PHE A 2 30.78 14.59 -4.35
CA PHE A 2 30.01 14.95 -5.54
C PHE A 2 28.53 14.85 -5.12
N TYR A 3 27.93 16.02 -4.88
CA TYR A 3 26.51 16.16 -4.64
C TYR A 3 25.79 16.01 -5.97
N LEU A 4 25.01 14.94 -6.15
CA LEU A 4 23.94 14.90 -7.15
C LEU A 4 22.63 15.14 -6.41
N GLN A 5 22.29 16.41 -6.30
CA GLN A 5 21.00 16.91 -5.89
C GLN A 5 19.97 16.44 -6.93
N VAL A 6 19.23 15.37 -6.63
CA VAL A 6 18.02 15.03 -7.40
C VAL A 6 16.99 16.11 -7.10
N ARG A 7 17.01 17.17 -7.92
CA ARG A 7 15.92 18.14 -7.95
C ARG A 7 14.64 17.38 -8.26
N SER A 8 13.59 17.62 -7.48
CA SER A 8 12.24 17.14 -7.79
C SER A 8 11.91 17.54 -9.22
N LEU A 9 11.96 16.56 -10.12
CA LEU A 9 11.69 16.78 -11.54
C LEU A 9 10.18 16.90 -11.71
N ASP A 10 9.77 18.09 -12.15
CA ASP A 10 8.40 18.48 -12.45
C ASP A 10 7.80 17.50 -13.47
N SER A 11 6.80 16.72 -13.02
CA SER A 11 6.19 15.63 -13.78
C SER A 11 5.46 16.09 -15.03
N ASP A 12 5.20 17.38 -15.15
CA ASP A 12 4.40 17.96 -16.22
C ASP A 12 5.23 18.32 -17.47
N SER A 13 6.55 18.10 -17.46
CA SER A 13 7.46 18.60 -18.50
C SER A 13 8.30 17.55 -19.25
N GLN A 14 8.14 16.24 -19.00
CA GLN A 14 8.99 15.23 -19.67
C GLN A 14 8.24 14.24 -20.56
N HIS A 15 8.65 14.21 -21.83
CA HIS A 15 8.25 13.25 -22.84
C HIS A 15 8.59 11.82 -22.41
N GLN A 16 7.64 10.87 -22.56
CA GLN A 16 7.76 9.45 -22.16
C GLN A 16 9.05 8.73 -22.63
N MET A 17 9.71 9.23 -23.68
CA MET A 17 10.95 8.65 -24.21
C MET A 17 12.14 8.75 -23.24
N TYR A 18 12.22 9.83 -22.45
CA TYR A 18 13.35 10.03 -21.53
C TYR A 18 13.26 9.14 -20.28
N GLN A 19 12.04 8.76 -19.88
CA GLN A 19 11.82 7.84 -18.76
C GLN A 19 12.36 6.43 -19.09
N LYS A 20 12.13 5.93 -20.32
CA LYS A 20 12.66 4.64 -20.78
C LYS A 20 14.18 4.59 -20.84
N ARG A 21 14.84 5.66 -21.33
CA ARG A 21 16.31 5.69 -21.45
C ARG A 21 17.03 5.77 -20.12
N SER A 22 16.49 6.54 -19.16
CA SER A 22 17.06 6.63 -17.82
C SER A 22 16.92 5.33 -17.03
N GLN A 23 15.82 4.59 -17.22
CA GLN A 23 15.60 3.28 -16.59
C GLN A 23 16.55 2.21 -17.16
N ILE A 24 16.75 2.17 -18.48
CA ILE A 24 17.70 1.24 -19.11
C ILE A 24 19.13 1.48 -18.60
N ALA A 25 19.57 2.73 -18.50
CA ALA A 25 20.92 3.04 -18.00
C ALA A 25 21.13 2.67 -16.52
N VAL A 26 20.08 2.77 -15.69
CA VAL A 26 20.12 2.34 -14.28
C VAL A 26 20.17 0.83 -14.18
N VAL A 27 19.40 0.12 -15.01
CA VAL A 27 19.45 -1.36 -15.10
C VAL A 27 20.83 -1.82 -15.57
N ASP A 28 21.41 -1.21 -16.60
CA ASP A 28 22.74 -1.59 -17.08
C ASP A 28 23.83 -1.30 -16.03
N PHE A 29 23.71 -0.19 -15.28
CA PHE A 29 24.72 0.19 -14.29
C PHE A 29 24.63 -0.62 -12.98
N PHE A 30 23.44 -0.89 -12.46
CA PHE A 30 23.27 -1.65 -11.22
C PHE A 30 23.31 -3.17 -11.43
N TRP A 31 22.89 -3.67 -12.60
CA TRP A 31 22.63 -5.09 -12.81
C TRP A 31 23.64 -5.77 -13.75
N ILE A 32 24.18 -5.05 -14.74
CA ILE A 32 25.19 -5.58 -15.67
C ILE A 32 26.60 -5.15 -15.24
N GLY A 33 26.77 -3.92 -14.72
CA GLY A 33 28.06 -3.37 -14.28
C GLY A 33 28.63 -3.91 -12.96
N GLY A 34 27.87 -4.73 -12.22
CA GLY A 34 28.27 -5.27 -10.90
C GLY A 34 29.08 -6.58 -10.95
N GLN A 35 29.32 -7.16 -12.12
CA GLN A 35 30.04 -8.43 -12.26
C GLN A 35 31.56 -8.35 -11.96
N SER A 36 32.08 -7.20 -11.52
CA SER A 36 33.49 -7.01 -11.18
C SER A 36 33.77 -6.87 -9.68
N LEU A 37 32.90 -7.37 -8.79
CA LEU A 37 33.22 -7.46 -7.36
C LEU A 37 33.68 -8.88 -7.02
N GLU A 38 34.97 -8.98 -6.69
CA GLU A 38 35.70 -10.17 -6.28
C GLU A 38 34.89 -11.02 -5.29
N ILE A 39 34.51 -12.23 -5.71
CA ILE A 39 33.88 -13.24 -4.86
C ILE A 39 34.92 -13.67 -3.79
N PRO A 40 34.63 -13.56 -2.48
CA PRO A 40 35.49 -14.15 -1.46
C PRO A 40 35.44 -15.68 -1.61
N ARG A 41 36.55 -16.29 -2.01
CA ARG A 41 36.68 -17.75 -2.03
C ARG A 41 36.79 -18.25 -0.58
N GLY A 42 35.76 -18.95 -0.10
CA GLY A 42 35.82 -19.61 1.20
C GLY A 42 34.57 -20.41 1.54
N GLU A 43 34.69 -21.73 1.38
CA GLU A 43 34.01 -22.81 2.13
C GLU A 43 32.66 -23.38 1.66
N ASN A 44 32.79 -24.59 1.10
CA ASN A 44 31.93 -25.78 1.16
C ASN A 44 30.51 -25.73 0.60
N LEU A 45 30.43 -26.07 -0.70
CA LEU A 45 29.24 -26.48 -1.44
C LEU A 45 28.80 -27.91 -1.05
N CYS A 46 27.51 -28.08 -0.76
CA CYS A 46 26.86 -29.39 -0.75
C CYS A 46 25.41 -29.32 -1.26
N ILE A 47 25.22 -29.95 -2.42
CA ILE A 47 24.20 -30.96 -2.78
C ILE A 47 22.92 -30.53 -3.55
N ASP A 48 22.85 -31.17 -4.73
CA ASP A 48 21.79 -31.74 -5.58
C ASP A 48 20.56 -30.96 -6.05
N GLY A 49 20.25 -31.20 -7.33
CA GLY A 49 18.87 -31.37 -7.78
C GLY A 49 18.36 -30.46 -8.90
N SER A 50 19.10 -30.36 -10.01
CA SER A 50 18.68 -29.88 -11.34
C SER A 50 17.96 -28.52 -11.44
N ILE A 51 18.72 -27.48 -11.80
CA ILE A 51 18.19 -26.31 -12.51
C ILE A 51 18.90 -26.26 -13.87
N THR A 52 18.14 -26.48 -14.95
CA THR A 52 18.65 -26.44 -16.32
C THR A 52 19.15 -25.03 -16.66
N GLY A 53 20.47 -24.88 -16.82
CA GLY A 53 21.09 -23.76 -17.55
C GLY A 53 21.94 -22.76 -16.76
N TRP A 54 21.88 -22.75 -15.42
CA TRP A 54 22.61 -21.76 -14.59
C TRP A 54 23.63 -22.45 -13.69
N SER A 55 24.82 -21.85 -13.54
CA SER A 55 25.81 -22.30 -12.58
C SER A 55 25.44 -21.87 -11.15
N GLU A 56 25.92 -22.62 -10.16
CA GLU A 56 25.73 -22.29 -8.73
C GLU A 56 26.28 -20.89 -8.39
N ALA A 57 27.41 -20.50 -9.00
CA ALA A 57 28.00 -19.18 -8.81
C ALA A 57 27.12 -18.06 -9.35
N GLU A 58 26.44 -18.28 -10.48
CA GLU A 58 25.49 -17.31 -11.04
C GLU A 58 24.25 -17.18 -10.16
N LEU A 59 23.69 -18.28 -9.67
CA LEU A 59 22.54 -18.25 -8.75
C LEU A 59 22.89 -17.54 -7.43
N ALA A 60 24.08 -17.78 -6.88
CA ALA A 60 24.54 -17.07 -5.68
C ALA A 60 24.70 -15.56 -5.94
N CYS A 61 25.21 -15.17 -7.11
CA CYS A 61 25.31 -13.76 -7.50
C CYS A 61 23.92 -13.11 -7.62
N TRP A 62 22.97 -13.79 -8.27
CA TRP A 62 21.59 -13.33 -8.37
C TRP A 62 20.93 -13.17 -7.01
N GLU A 63 21.07 -14.18 -6.15
CA GLU A 63 20.55 -14.15 -4.79
C GLU A 63 21.05 -12.91 -4.04
N PHE A 64 22.37 -12.68 -4.05
CA PHE A 64 22.98 -11.53 -3.40
C PHE A 64 22.43 -10.19 -3.93
N ASN A 65 22.34 -10.05 -5.25
CA ASN A 65 21.85 -8.83 -5.89
C ASN A 65 20.37 -8.55 -5.59
N ILE A 66 19.54 -9.60 -5.61
CA ILE A 66 18.11 -9.49 -5.31
C ILE A 66 17.92 -9.09 -3.84
N LEU A 67 18.56 -9.80 -2.90
CA LEU A 67 18.45 -9.50 -1.47
C LEU A 67 18.94 -8.09 -1.14
N ARG A 68 20.08 -7.67 -1.71
CA ARG A 68 20.61 -6.32 -1.53
C ARG A 68 19.62 -5.25 -2.01
N SER A 69 18.93 -5.52 -3.11
CA SER A 69 18.03 -4.55 -3.71
C SER A 69 16.68 -4.49 -3.00
N LEU A 70 16.17 -5.64 -2.53
CA LEU A 70 15.03 -5.67 -1.60
C LEU A 70 15.36 -4.89 -0.32
N LYS A 71 16.56 -5.05 0.23
CA LYS A 71 17.02 -4.28 1.39
C LYS A 71 17.13 -2.78 1.10
N TYR A 72 17.62 -2.40 -0.09
CA TYR A 72 17.65 -1.00 -0.53
C TYR A 72 16.26 -0.37 -0.53
N PHE A 73 15.24 -1.11 -0.96
CA PHE A 73 13.87 -0.60 -0.99
C PHE A 73 13.20 -0.49 0.38
N GLU A 74 13.71 -1.13 1.43
CA GLU A 74 13.18 -0.98 2.79
C GLU A 74 13.38 0.44 3.35
N ASP A 75 14.38 1.19 2.87
CA ASP A 75 14.57 2.58 3.27
C ASP A 75 13.48 3.47 2.67
N VAL A 76 12.79 4.20 3.54
CA VAL A 76 11.69 5.11 3.23
C VAL A 76 12.11 6.30 2.38
N ASN A 77 13.41 6.64 2.37
CA ASN A 77 13.97 7.72 1.55
C ASN A 77 14.23 7.28 0.11
N ASN A 78 14.29 5.96 -0.14
CA ASN A 78 14.54 5.44 -1.48
C ASN A 78 13.24 5.35 -2.30
N PRO A 79 13.27 5.76 -3.58
CA PRO A 79 12.11 5.65 -4.44
C PRO A 79 11.72 4.19 -4.63
N LEU A 80 10.43 3.89 -4.54
CA LEU A 80 9.94 2.52 -4.70
C LEU A 80 9.73 2.17 -6.16
N VAL A 81 10.77 1.65 -6.81
CA VAL A 81 10.75 1.22 -8.22
C VAL A 81 10.97 -0.29 -8.30
N MET A 82 9.95 -1.07 -7.95
CA MET A 82 10.06 -2.53 -7.81
C MET A 82 9.83 -3.32 -9.10
N TRP A 83 9.57 -2.66 -10.23
CA TRP A 83 9.17 -3.34 -11.47
C TRP A 83 10.22 -4.32 -11.98
N ASP A 84 11.50 -3.94 -11.92
CA ASP A 84 12.59 -4.79 -12.41
C ASP A 84 12.79 -6.02 -11.51
N ILE A 85 12.80 -5.84 -10.19
CA ILE A 85 12.87 -6.96 -9.23
C ILE A 85 11.65 -7.87 -9.40
N THR A 86 10.45 -7.29 -9.56
CA THR A 86 9.23 -8.07 -9.74
C THR A 86 9.28 -8.90 -11.01
N ALA A 87 9.72 -8.30 -12.13
CA ALA A 87 9.86 -9.01 -13.41
C ALA A 87 10.92 -10.12 -13.33
N LEU A 88 12.03 -9.86 -12.64
CA LEU A 88 13.09 -10.84 -12.42
C LEU A 88 12.61 -12.01 -11.57
N LEU A 89 11.95 -11.72 -10.44
CA LEU A 89 11.39 -12.76 -9.57
C LEU A 89 10.30 -13.56 -10.28
N LEU A 90 9.49 -12.95 -11.15
CA LEU A 90 8.53 -13.66 -11.99
C LEU A 90 9.21 -14.59 -13.00
N ALA A 91 10.30 -14.16 -13.63
CA ALA A 91 11.08 -15.02 -14.52
C ALA A 91 11.65 -16.22 -13.76
N PHE A 92 12.28 -15.99 -12.60
CA PHE A 92 12.76 -17.08 -11.75
C PHE A 92 11.63 -17.94 -11.20
N LYS A 93 10.44 -17.40 -10.93
CA LYS A 93 9.30 -18.21 -10.45
C LYS A 93 8.91 -19.27 -11.49
N LYS A 94 9.00 -18.92 -12.77
CA LYS A 94 8.69 -19.84 -13.88
C LYS A 94 9.76 -20.92 -14.04
N ASP A 95 11.03 -20.56 -13.95
CA ASP A 95 12.14 -21.46 -14.30
C ASP A 95 12.77 -22.17 -13.08
N ALA A 96 12.68 -21.56 -11.89
CA ALA A 96 13.26 -22.02 -10.63
C ALA A 96 12.42 -21.55 -9.41
N PRO A 97 11.18 -22.05 -9.20
CA PRO A 97 10.27 -21.57 -8.16
C PRO A 97 10.83 -21.71 -6.73
N THR A 98 11.58 -22.77 -6.44
CA THR A 98 12.23 -22.99 -5.14
C THR A 98 13.29 -21.93 -4.82
N PHE A 99 13.97 -21.39 -5.84
CA PHE A 99 14.92 -20.30 -5.68
C PHE A 99 14.23 -19.01 -5.21
N VAL A 100 13.06 -18.70 -5.80
CA VAL A 100 12.25 -17.54 -5.38
C VAL A 100 11.78 -17.71 -3.94
N ASP A 101 11.30 -18.89 -3.57
CA ASP A 101 10.87 -19.18 -2.20
C ASP A 101 12.00 -18.96 -1.19
N ASN A 102 13.19 -19.49 -1.49
CA ASN A 102 14.36 -19.34 -0.65
C ASN A 102 14.78 -17.86 -0.51
N ILE A 103 14.71 -17.07 -1.58
CA ILE A 103 14.96 -15.62 -1.52
C ILE A 103 13.96 -14.94 -0.58
N LEU A 104 12.67 -15.23 -0.71
CA LEU A 104 11.63 -14.60 0.10
C LEU A 104 11.80 -14.97 1.58
N VAL A 105 12.04 -16.24 1.88
CA VAL A 105 12.34 -16.70 3.25
C VAL A 105 13.58 -15.98 3.79
N LYS A 106 14.70 -15.98 3.05
CA LYS A 106 15.94 -15.30 3.47
C LYS A 106 15.71 -13.81 3.72
N TRP A 107 14.97 -13.13 2.84
CA TRP A 107 14.70 -11.70 2.96
C TRP A 107 13.85 -11.38 4.19
N ILE A 108 12.72 -12.08 4.37
CA ILE A 108 11.80 -11.83 5.50
C ILE A 108 12.48 -12.22 6.82
N SER A 109 13.28 -13.28 6.84
CA SER A 109 14.06 -13.67 8.02
C SER A 109 15.07 -12.60 8.44
N THR A 110 15.43 -11.62 7.60
CA THR A 110 16.26 -10.49 8.05
C THR A 110 15.55 -9.55 9.03
N TRP A 111 14.24 -9.68 9.20
CA TRP A 111 13.44 -8.85 10.10
C TRP A 111 13.19 -9.49 11.47
N PHE A 112 13.51 -10.77 11.60
CA PHE A 112 13.25 -11.56 12.80
C PHE A 112 14.52 -12.28 13.26
N GLU A 113 14.69 -12.45 14.56
CA GLU A 113 15.79 -13.25 15.11
C GLU A 113 15.44 -14.74 14.97
N GLN A 114 16.25 -15.49 14.21
CA GLN A 114 16.24 -16.96 14.04
C GLN A 114 14.85 -17.62 13.96
N VAL A 115 14.32 -17.73 12.74
CA VAL A 115 12.99 -18.28 12.46
C VAL A 115 13.06 -19.30 11.33
N ASP A 116 12.43 -20.47 11.52
CA ASP A 116 12.35 -21.55 10.54
C ASP A 116 11.35 -21.24 9.40
N ASP A 117 10.18 -20.66 9.73
CA ASP A 117 9.19 -20.21 8.74
C ASP A 117 8.68 -18.79 9.03
N PRO A 118 9.24 -17.77 8.38
CA PRO A 118 8.88 -16.38 8.65
C PRO A 118 7.48 -16.01 8.17
N LEU A 119 6.90 -16.74 7.20
CA LEU A 119 5.54 -16.45 6.72
C LEU A 119 4.49 -16.94 7.72
N GLU A 120 4.67 -18.15 8.26
CA GLU A 120 3.81 -18.69 9.31
C GLU A 120 3.80 -17.79 10.55
N ILE A 121 4.96 -17.23 10.93
CA ILE A 121 5.02 -16.24 12.02
C ILE A 121 4.22 -14.98 11.67
N LEU A 122 4.37 -14.43 10.46
CA LEU A 122 3.62 -13.25 10.04
C LEU A 122 2.11 -13.50 9.97
N LEU A 123 1.70 -14.74 9.66
CA LEU A 123 0.31 -15.14 9.63
C LEU A 123 -0.28 -15.29 11.02
N HIS A 124 0.42 -15.95 11.95
CA HIS A 124 -0.15 -16.35 13.23
C HIS A 124 0.20 -15.43 14.41
N ASP A 125 1.25 -14.61 14.31
CA ASP A 125 1.66 -13.67 15.34
C ASP A 125 1.37 -12.22 14.94
N HIS A 126 0.19 -11.73 15.32
CA HIS A 126 -0.24 -10.35 15.09
C HIS A 126 0.75 -9.31 15.63
N LYS A 127 1.49 -9.62 16.70
CA LYS A 127 2.47 -8.69 17.26
C LYS A 127 3.66 -8.50 16.33
N ARG A 128 4.07 -9.55 15.61
CA ARG A 128 5.18 -9.48 14.65
C ARG A 128 4.83 -8.62 13.45
N LEU A 129 3.60 -8.72 12.95
CA LEU A 129 3.10 -7.83 11.89
C LEU A 129 3.03 -6.37 12.35
N LEU A 130 2.56 -6.12 13.59
CA LEU A 130 2.55 -4.78 14.21
C LEU A 130 3.96 -4.17 14.35
N MET A 131 4.99 -4.99 14.57
CA MET A 131 6.38 -4.53 14.69
C MET A 131 7.01 -4.12 13.36
N LEU A 132 6.49 -4.60 12.22
CA LEU A 132 6.99 -4.18 10.92
C LEU A 132 6.65 -2.72 10.65
N ASN A 133 7.54 -1.99 10.00
CA ASN A 133 7.22 -0.65 9.52
C ASN A 133 6.30 -0.71 8.30
N SER A 134 5.58 0.38 8.00
CA SER A 134 4.62 0.41 6.88
C SER A 134 5.28 0.10 5.54
N ARG A 135 6.56 0.46 5.37
CA ARG A 135 7.32 0.23 4.14
C ARG A 135 7.58 -1.25 3.90
N GLN A 136 7.95 -2.02 4.92
CA GLN A 136 8.14 -3.48 4.83
C GLN A 136 6.84 -4.18 4.44
N ILE A 137 5.72 -3.82 5.07
CA ILE A 137 4.40 -4.39 4.76
C ILE A 137 3.99 -4.06 3.31
N GLN A 138 4.21 -2.82 2.87
CA GLN A 138 3.94 -2.39 1.49
C GLN A 138 4.78 -3.17 0.47
N LEU A 139 6.07 -3.39 0.75
CA LEU A 139 6.96 -4.18 -0.11
C LEU A 139 6.45 -5.61 -0.25
N LEU A 140 6.10 -6.25 0.86
CA LEU A 140 5.52 -7.59 0.83
C LEU A 140 4.21 -7.64 0.08
N ASN A 141 3.35 -6.62 0.20
CA ASN A 141 2.10 -6.57 -0.55
C ASN A 141 2.35 -6.52 -2.07
N VAL A 142 3.38 -5.81 -2.53
CA VAL A 142 3.76 -5.78 -3.94
C VAL A 142 4.25 -7.16 -4.40
N ILE A 143 5.17 -7.77 -3.66
CA ILE A 143 5.70 -9.10 -3.98
C ILE A 143 4.59 -10.15 -3.96
N CYS A 144 3.73 -10.13 -2.94
CA CYS A 144 2.62 -11.06 -2.81
C CYS A 144 1.67 -10.93 -4.01
N ARG A 145 1.25 -9.71 -4.37
CA ARG A 145 0.34 -9.48 -5.52
C ARG A 145 0.97 -9.80 -6.87
N ARG A 146 2.23 -9.41 -7.07
CA ARG A 146 2.84 -9.36 -8.40
C ARG A 146 3.73 -10.55 -8.72
N VAL A 147 4.26 -11.24 -7.71
CA VAL A 147 5.12 -12.41 -7.90
C VAL A 147 4.39 -13.66 -7.44
N VAL A 148 3.98 -13.71 -6.17
CA VAL A 148 3.48 -14.95 -5.57
C VAL A 148 2.09 -15.30 -6.09
N LEU A 149 1.17 -14.34 -6.09
CA LEU A 149 -0.22 -14.49 -6.52
C LEU A 149 -0.45 -14.05 -7.97
N SER A 150 0.59 -13.97 -8.80
CA SER A 150 0.52 -13.44 -10.17
C SER A 150 -0.49 -14.12 -11.09
N GLU A 151 -0.85 -15.37 -10.81
CA GLU A 151 -1.77 -16.19 -11.61
C GLU A 151 -3.24 -16.07 -11.15
N VAL A 152 -3.45 -15.53 -9.96
CA VAL A 152 -4.77 -15.17 -9.45
C VAL A 152 -4.88 -13.68 -9.74
N GLU A 153 -5.76 -13.23 -10.64
CA GLU A 153 -5.88 -11.79 -10.92
C GLU A 153 -6.37 -11.03 -9.67
N VAL A 154 -5.45 -10.65 -8.78
CA VAL A 154 -5.79 -10.05 -7.49
C VAL A 154 -5.58 -8.54 -7.54
N ASP A 155 -6.55 -7.84 -8.13
CA ASP A 155 -6.55 -6.37 -8.11
C ASP A 155 -6.66 -5.84 -6.67
N PHE A 156 -7.57 -6.38 -5.86
CA PHE A 156 -7.65 -6.14 -4.41
C PHE A 156 -8.29 -7.37 -3.74
N CYS A 157 -7.72 -7.82 -2.61
CA CYS A 157 -8.17 -9.02 -1.92
C CYS A 157 -9.48 -8.79 -1.16
N THR A 158 -10.44 -9.70 -1.31
CA THR A 158 -11.61 -9.78 -0.43
C THR A 158 -11.71 -11.17 0.20
N GLU A 159 -12.39 -11.27 1.35
CA GLU A 159 -12.70 -12.57 1.96
C GLU A 159 -13.47 -13.50 1.02
N GLU A 160 -14.28 -12.93 0.12
CA GLU A 160 -14.99 -13.68 -0.91
C GLU A 160 -14.04 -14.34 -1.91
N GLN A 161 -12.98 -13.63 -2.33
CA GLN A 161 -11.95 -14.21 -3.17
C GLN A 161 -11.15 -15.29 -2.41
N LEU A 162 -10.89 -15.11 -1.12
CA LEU A 162 -10.24 -16.15 -0.31
C LEU A 162 -11.10 -17.42 -0.23
N LYS A 163 -12.42 -17.27 -0.05
CA LYS A 163 -13.38 -18.39 -0.10
C LYS A 163 -13.35 -19.08 -1.47
N TYR A 164 -13.30 -18.32 -2.56
CA TYR A 164 -13.18 -18.88 -3.90
C TYR A 164 -11.87 -19.65 -4.10
N VAL A 165 -10.74 -19.12 -3.62
CA VAL A 165 -9.43 -19.80 -3.67
C VAL A 165 -9.45 -21.08 -2.84
N ARG A 166 -10.02 -21.06 -1.62
CA ARG A 166 -10.20 -22.26 -0.79
C ARG A 166 -11.01 -23.36 -1.47
N LEU A 167 -12.02 -22.98 -2.27
CA LEU A 167 -12.89 -23.93 -2.95
C LEU A 167 -12.26 -24.52 -4.22
N ASN A 168 -11.39 -23.77 -4.90
CA ASN A 168 -10.88 -24.13 -6.22
C ASN A 168 -9.40 -24.51 -6.26
N ASN A 169 -8.63 -24.17 -5.22
CA ASN A 169 -7.19 -24.40 -5.20
C ASN A 169 -6.81 -25.35 -4.07
N ASN A 170 -6.11 -26.44 -4.42
CA ASN A 170 -5.58 -27.40 -3.44
C ASN A 170 -4.21 -26.97 -2.88
N GLU A 171 -3.64 -25.87 -3.39
CA GLU A 171 -2.34 -25.37 -2.94
C GLU A 171 -2.46 -24.52 -1.67
N ARG A 172 -2.22 -25.16 -0.52
CA ARG A 172 -2.17 -24.53 0.81
C ARG A 172 -1.32 -23.24 0.84
N LYS A 173 -0.26 -23.21 0.05
CA LYS A 173 0.66 -22.06 -0.02
C LYS A 173 0.01 -20.82 -0.62
N VAL A 174 -0.80 -20.95 -1.67
CA VAL A 174 -1.52 -19.81 -2.28
C VAL A 174 -2.54 -19.24 -1.29
N GLU A 175 -3.22 -20.12 -0.55
CA GLU A 175 -4.13 -19.73 0.52
C GLU A 175 -3.41 -18.93 1.62
N SER A 176 -2.28 -19.43 2.13
CA SER A 176 -1.48 -18.74 3.15
C SER A 176 -1.03 -17.35 2.70
N TRP A 177 -0.55 -17.19 1.47
CA TRP A 177 -0.14 -15.88 0.95
C TRP A 177 -1.31 -14.93 0.74
N MET A 178 -2.48 -15.45 0.37
CA MET A 178 -3.69 -14.64 0.22
C MET A 178 -4.24 -14.19 1.58
N GLU A 179 -4.23 -15.07 2.59
CA GLU A 179 -4.59 -14.70 3.96
C GLU A 179 -3.62 -13.64 4.52
N PHE A 180 -2.31 -13.82 4.29
CA PHE A 180 -1.30 -12.83 4.67
C PHE A 180 -1.61 -11.47 4.04
N LEU A 181 -1.91 -11.44 2.74
CA LEU A 181 -2.20 -10.22 2.01
C LEU A 181 -3.46 -9.49 2.51
N ILE A 182 -4.49 -10.24 2.94
CA ILE A 182 -5.68 -9.65 3.58
C ILE A 182 -5.29 -9.02 4.92
N ARG A 183 -4.56 -9.75 5.76
CA ARG A 183 -4.13 -9.28 7.09
C ARG A 183 -3.21 -8.06 7.01
N SER A 184 -2.26 -8.06 6.08
CA SER A 184 -1.32 -6.97 5.88
C SER A 184 -2.00 -5.69 5.36
N GLU A 185 -3.02 -5.82 4.50
CA GLU A 185 -3.82 -4.69 4.05
C GLU A 185 -4.74 -4.14 5.13
N GLN A 186 -5.30 -5.03 5.96
CA GLN A 186 -6.06 -4.65 7.14
C GLN A 186 -5.17 -3.86 8.12
N GLU A 187 -3.95 -4.34 8.40
CA GLU A 187 -2.98 -3.63 9.24
C GLU A 187 -2.64 -2.24 8.67
N LEU A 188 -2.34 -2.12 7.38
CA LEU A 188 -2.09 -0.80 6.75
C LEU A 188 -3.33 0.10 6.80
N GLN A 189 -4.53 -0.46 6.69
CA GLN A 189 -5.78 0.27 6.81
C GLN A 189 -5.96 0.82 8.23
N GLU A 190 -5.72 0.00 9.26
CA GLU A 190 -5.78 0.39 10.67
C GLU A 190 -4.75 1.46 11.00
N ARG A 191 -3.52 1.36 10.47
CA ARG A 191 -2.50 2.41 10.64
C ARG A 191 -2.92 3.74 10.03
N LEU A 192 -3.57 3.72 8.87
CA LEU A 192 -4.03 4.93 8.19
C LEU A 192 -5.18 5.59 8.95
N VAL A 193 -6.08 4.78 9.50
CA VAL A 193 -7.17 5.22 10.38
C VAL A 193 -6.61 5.79 11.67
N ALA A 194 -5.66 5.10 12.32
CA ALA A 194 -5.00 5.57 13.52
C ALA A 194 -4.32 6.92 13.28
N PHE A 195 -3.60 7.08 12.16
CA PHE A 195 -2.98 8.35 11.80
C PHE A 195 -4.00 9.48 11.70
N THR A 196 -5.13 9.21 11.05
CA THR A 196 -6.24 10.18 10.91
C THR A 196 -6.83 10.59 12.25
N LEU A 197 -7.12 9.61 13.12
CA LEU A 197 -7.73 9.88 14.43
C LEU A 197 -6.76 10.59 15.38
N HIS A 198 -5.47 10.20 15.42
CA HIS A 198 -4.46 10.92 16.18
C HIS A 198 -4.31 12.38 15.71
N PHE A 199 -4.40 12.64 14.41
CA PHE A 199 -4.38 14.00 13.88
C PHE A 199 -5.57 14.81 14.42
N VAL A 200 -6.79 14.25 14.35
CA VAL A 200 -7.99 14.93 14.87
C VAL A 200 -7.90 15.16 16.37
N GLN A 201 -7.40 14.18 17.14
CA GLN A 201 -7.23 14.29 18.59
C GLN A 201 -6.27 15.43 18.99
N LYS A 202 -5.15 15.59 18.26
CA LYS A 202 -4.14 16.62 18.54
C LYS A 202 -4.53 18.02 18.08
N HIS A 203 -5.54 18.15 17.21
CA HIS A 203 -5.96 19.41 16.60
C HIS A 203 -7.45 19.72 16.80
N PRO A 204 -7.87 20.08 18.04
CA PRO A 204 -9.24 20.53 18.29
C PRO A 204 -9.53 21.89 17.63
N ALA A 205 -10.82 22.22 17.52
CA ALA A 205 -11.41 23.26 16.66
C ALA A 205 -10.79 24.68 16.74
N HIS A 206 -10.02 24.99 17.78
CA HIS A 206 -9.45 26.30 18.07
C HIS A 206 -8.15 26.63 17.30
N SER A 207 -7.71 25.79 16.36
CA SER A 207 -6.44 25.94 15.62
C SER A 207 -6.57 26.29 14.12
N ARG A 208 -7.78 26.70 13.68
CA ARG A 208 -8.15 26.91 12.27
C ARG A 208 -7.23 27.88 11.50
N ASP A 209 -6.87 29.02 12.10
CA ASP A 209 -6.12 30.08 11.42
C ASP A 209 -4.68 29.69 11.03
N ILE A 210 -4.08 28.69 11.69
CA ILE A 210 -2.71 28.22 11.43
C ILE A 210 -2.68 27.12 10.36
N LEU A 211 -3.77 26.35 10.22
CA LEU A 211 -3.84 25.20 9.32
C LEU A 211 -4.17 25.59 7.88
N GLU A 212 -5.11 26.52 7.66
CA GLU A 212 -5.57 26.92 6.31
C GLU A 212 -4.51 27.68 5.49
N THR A 213 -3.52 28.31 6.15
CA THR A 213 -2.41 29.02 5.49
C THR A 213 -1.22 28.12 5.13
N SER A 214 -1.23 26.87 5.57
CA SER A 214 -0.12 25.93 5.38
C SER A 214 -0.42 24.93 4.26
N SER A 215 0.58 24.58 3.45
CA SER A 215 0.52 23.49 2.46
C SER A 215 0.45 22.08 3.10
N ASN A 216 -0.10 22.00 4.30
CA ASN A 216 -0.12 20.80 5.11
C ASN A 216 -1.29 19.90 4.72
N TRP A 217 -1.09 18.61 4.90
CA TRP A 217 -2.11 17.59 4.76
C TRP A 217 -3.18 17.75 5.84
N LEU A 218 -4.44 17.62 5.44
CA LEU A 218 -5.59 17.61 6.34
C LEU A 218 -6.39 16.31 6.14
N PRO A 219 -6.85 15.66 7.21
CA PRO A 219 -7.68 14.48 7.09
C PRO A 219 -9.03 14.83 6.47
N VAL A 220 -9.43 14.02 5.51
CA VAL A 220 -10.75 14.06 4.88
C VAL A 220 -11.44 12.73 5.17
N GLY A 221 -12.75 12.75 5.40
CA GLY A 221 -13.53 11.53 5.64
C GLY A 221 -13.44 10.99 7.07
N VAL A 222 -13.27 11.87 8.06
CA VAL A 222 -13.23 11.51 9.49
C VAL A 222 -14.48 10.71 9.89
N ALA A 223 -15.65 11.14 9.44
CA ALA A 223 -16.91 10.43 9.69
C ALA A 223 -16.91 8.99 9.13
N GLN A 224 -16.37 8.78 7.93
CA GLN A 224 -16.24 7.45 7.31
C GLN A 224 -15.24 6.58 8.06
N VAL A 225 -14.11 7.15 8.47
CA VAL A 225 -13.10 6.46 9.28
C VAL A 225 -13.68 5.94 10.59
N GLU A 226 -14.47 6.76 11.29
CA GLU A 226 -15.10 6.35 12.55
C GLU A 226 -16.23 5.34 12.35
N GLN A 227 -16.99 5.47 11.26
CA GLN A 227 -17.96 4.47 10.86
C GLN A 227 -17.27 3.13 10.56
N TRP A 228 -16.11 3.16 9.91
CA TRP A 228 -15.31 1.96 9.65
C TRP A 228 -14.83 1.30 10.96
N VAL A 229 -14.31 2.07 11.93
CA VAL A 229 -13.94 1.53 13.26
C VAL A 229 -15.16 0.94 13.97
N SER A 230 -16.32 1.58 13.87
CA SER A 230 -17.56 1.12 14.51
C SER A 230 -18.07 -0.19 13.90
N ILE A 231 -18.05 -0.33 12.58
CA ILE A 231 -18.47 -1.55 11.87
C ILE A 231 -17.51 -2.71 12.16
N ASN A 232 -16.21 -2.42 12.25
CA ASN A 232 -15.17 -3.42 12.46
C ASN A 232 -14.75 -3.54 13.94
N HIS A 233 -15.62 -3.12 14.87
CA HIS A 233 -15.28 -2.95 16.28
C HIS A 233 -14.70 -4.21 16.96
N GLU A 234 -15.09 -5.41 16.52
CA GLU A 234 -14.56 -6.66 17.07
C GLU A 234 -13.28 -7.16 16.36
N LEU A 235 -12.96 -6.60 15.20
CA LEU A 235 -11.87 -7.03 14.32
C LEU A 235 -10.63 -6.14 14.43
N VAL A 236 -10.80 -4.86 14.74
CA VAL A 236 -9.70 -3.90 14.85
C VAL A 236 -8.97 -3.98 16.19
N HIS A 237 -7.72 -3.52 16.22
CA HIS A 237 -6.89 -3.46 17.44
C HIS A 237 -7.56 -2.64 18.56
N SER A 238 -7.38 -3.05 19.82
CA SER A 238 -8.05 -2.38 20.96
C SER A 238 -7.64 -0.92 21.13
N GLU A 239 -6.40 -0.60 20.81
CA GLU A 239 -5.85 0.76 20.80
C GLU A 239 -6.61 1.65 19.84
N LEU A 240 -6.97 1.13 18.66
CA LEU A 240 -7.73 1.88 17.66
C LEU A 240 -9.16 2.17 18.13
N ARG A 241 -9.77 1.23 18.87
CA ARG A 241 -11.11 1.40 19.45
C ARG A 241 -11.12 2.47 20.54
N ILE A 242 -10.10 2.46 21.40
CA ILE A 242 -9.93 3.46 22.45
C ILE A 242 -9.78 4.84 21.80
N LEU A 243 -8.87 4.96 20.83
CA LEU A 243 -8.64 6.21 20.09
C LEU A 243 -9.91 6.70 19.37
N GLY A 244 -10.66 5.81 18.72
CA GLY A 244 -11.93 6.15 18.08
C GLY A 244 -12.97 6.67 19.09
N SER A 245 -13.01 6.11 20.29
CA SER A 245 -13.91 6.55 21.37
C SER A 245 -13.51 7.93 21.88
N GLU A 246 -12.21 8.16 22.11
CA GLU A 246 -11.68 9.47 22.52
C GLU A 246 -12.00 10.57 21.49
N VAL A 247 -11.83 10.29 20.20
CA VAL A 247 -12.18 11.25 19.13
C VAL A 247 -13.69 11.48 19.06
N ALA A 248 -14.51 10.46 19.28
CA ALA A 248 -15.97 10.60 19.30
C ALA A 248 -16.46 11.51 20.44
N GLU A 249 -15.83 11.45 21.62
CA GLU A 249 -16.14 12.34 22.76
C GLU A 249 -15.80 13.81 22.45
N LEU A 250 -14.77 14.06 21.64
CA LEU A 250 -14.39 15.41 21.21
C LEU A 250 -15.41 16.06 20.26
N LYS A 251 -16.25 15.28 19.57
CA LYS A 251 -17.25 15.80 18.61
C LYS A 251 -18.31 16.67 19.24
N GLY A 252 -18.72 16.38 20.48
CA GLY A 252 -19.68 17.22 21.21
C GLY A 252 -19.18 18.64 21.48
N ARG A 253 -17.90 18.93 21.19
CA ARG A 253 -17.23 20.21 21.47
C ARG A 253 -16.65 20.90 20.22
N ASN A 254 -16.68 20.27 19.03
CA ASN A 254 -15.89 20.67 17.86
C ASN A 254 -16.73 20.78 16.57
N ASP A 255 -17.39 21.92 16.33
CA ASP A 255 -18.06 22.24 15.05
C ASP A 255 -17.14 22.88 13.98
N GLY A 256 -15.81 22.80 14.15
CA GLY A 256 -14.91 23.79 13.55
C GLY A 256 -13.99 23.39 12.39
N ILE A 257 -13.28 22.27 12.42
CA ILE A 257 -12.09 22.12 11.55
C ILE A 257 -12.26 21.12 10.41
N PHE A 258 -13.00 20.02 10.62
CA PHE A 258 -13.05 18.92 9.67
C PHE A 258 -14.44 18.80 9.06
N GLU A 259 -14.51 18.61 7.73
CA GLU A 259 -15.77 18.34 7.04
C GLU A 259 -16.33 17.00 7.55
N TYR A 260 -17.39 17.07 8.35
CA TYR A 260 -18.03 15.91 8.96
C TYR A 260 -19.30 15.55 8.20
N VAL A 261 -19.15 14.80 7.12
CA VAL A 261 -20.26 14.32 6.29
C VAL A 261 -20.39 12.81 6.47
N LYS A 262 -21.40 12.37 7.21
CA LYS A 262 -21.66 10.94 7.45
C LYS A 262 -22.48 10.31 6.32
N GLU A 263 -23.47 11.03 5.82
CA GLU A 263 -24.36 10.56 4.76
C GLU A 263 -23.74 10.81 3.39
N GLU A 264 -23.70 9.78 2.56
CA GLU A 264 -23.19 9.87 1.20
C GLU A 264 -24.31 9.59 0.21
N ILE A 265 -24.30 10.33 -0.90
CA ILE A 265 -25.28 10.23 -1.97
C ILE A 265 -24.64 9.81 -3.27
N CYS A 266 -25.39 9.06 -4.07
CA CYS A 266 -24.95 8.60 -5.37
C CYS A 266 -24.87 9.77 -6.36
N SER A 267 -23.73 9.96 -7.02
CA SER A 267 -23.58 11.01 -8.03
C SER A 267 -24.41 10.77 -9.32
N PHE A 268 -24.94 9.57 -9.53
CA PHE A 268 -25.73 9.22 -10.72
C PHE A 268 -27.24 9.36 -10.50
N CYS A 269 -27.74 8.92 -9.34
CA CYS A 269 -29.18 8.86 -9.06
C CYS A 269 -29.58 9.56 -7.77
N SER A 270 -28.66 10.21 -7.05
CA SER A 270 -28.91 10.88 -5.77
C SER A 270 -29.44 10.00 -4.63
N ALA A 271 -29.61 8.69 -4.84
CA ALA A 271 -29.99 7.75 -3.80
C ALA A 271 -28.91 7.65 -2.71
N PRO A 272 -29.30 7.34 -1.46
CA PRO A 272 -28.35 7.10 -0.37
C PRO A 272 -27.36 6.00 -0.72
N VAL A 273 -26.14 6.13 -0.18
CA VAL A 273 -25.07 5.15 -0.31
C VAL A 273 -24.64 4.72 1.08
N PRO A 274 -25.06 3.53 1.54
CA PRO A 274 -24.61 3.02 2.83
C PRO A 274 -23.09 2.79 2.83
N PHE A 275 -22.48 2.94 4.00
CA PHE A 275 -21.08 2.59 4.20
C PHE A 275 -20.99 1.12 4.62
N GLU A 276 -20.72 0.25 3.65
CA GLU A 276 -20.58 -1.20 3.87
C GLU A 276 -19.12 -1.65 3.72
N SER A 277 -18.34 -0.97 2.89
CA SER A 277 -16.94 -1.28 2.60
C SER A 277 -16.13 0.00 2.48
N PRO A 278 -14.84 0.02 2.87
CA PRO A 278 -13.97 1.18 2.73
C PRO A 278 -13.45 1.43 1.30
N GLN A 279 -13.59 0.47 0.37
CA GLN A 279 -13.10 0.64 -1.02
C GLN A 279 -14.22 0.64 -2.07
N ALA A 280 -15.26 -0.15 -1.88
CA ALA A 280 -16.38 -0.26 -2.82
C ALA A 280 -17.67 0.23 -2.17
N ALA A 281 -18.57 0.75 -3.00
CA ALA A 281 -19.90 1.15 -2.55
C ALA A 281 -20.93 0.84 -3.62
N ARG A 282 -22.18 0.64 -3.20
CA ARG A 282 -23.34 0.55 -4.06
C ARG A 282 -24.41 1.47 -3.51
N CYS A 283 -25.07 2.24 -4.38
CA CYS A 283 -26.22 3.02 -3.92
C CYS A 283 -27.43 2.13 -3.69
N GLU A 284 -28.40 2.62 -2.91
CA GLU A 284 -29.67 1.92 -2.70
C GLU A 284 -30.55 1.85 -3.95
N GLY A 285 -30.24 2.68 -4.96
CA GLY A 285 -30.95 2.78 -6.23
C GLY A 285 -32.28 3.54 -6.10
N ILE A 286 -32.81 3.96 -7.24
CA ILE A 286 -34.18 4.47 -7.35
C ILE A 286 -35.06 3.36 -7.92
N VAL A 287 -36.29 3.25 -7.43
CA VAL A 287 -37.28 2.33 -8.00
C VAL A 287 -37.81 2.95 -9.29
N ASN A 288 -37.57 2.28 -10.40
CA ASN A 288 -38.06 2.67 -11.71
C ASN A 288 -39.55 2.33 -11.85
N ASN A 289 -40.20 2.89 -12.89
CA ASN A 289 -41.65 2.69 -13.14
C ASN A 289 -42.05 1.21 -13.35
N ASP A 290 -41.10 0.35 -13.69
CA ASP A 290 -41.26 -1.10 -13.86
C ASP A 290 -41.06 -1.89 -12.56
N GLY A 291 -40.81 -1.21 -11.44
CA GLY A 291 -40.52 -1.82 -10.13
C GLY A 291 -39.08 -2.33 -9.98
N SER A 292 -38.23 -2.20 -11.02
CA SER A 292 -36.81 -2.56 -10.93
C SER A 292 -36.03 -1.48 -10.16
N ARG A 293 -34.98 -1.90 -9.44
CA ARG A 293 -34.14 -1.00 -8.64
C ARG A 293 -32.73 -1.02 -9.17
N GLU A 294 -32.38 -0.01 -9.96
CA GLU A 294 -31.05 0.11 -10.54
C GLU A 294 -30.06 0.68 -9.53
N ARG A 295 -29.03 -0.11 -9.18
CA ARG A 295 -27.98 0.28 -8.22
C ARG A 295 -26.67 0.53 -8.95
N HIS A 296 -26.09 1.69 -8.68
CA HIS A 296 -24.81 2.09 -9.26
C HIS A 296 -23.65 1.60 -8.39
N LYS A 297 -22.62 1.02 -9.03
CA LYS A 297 -21.33 0.70 -8.37
C LYS A 297 -20.48 1.97 -8.30
N LEU A 298 -19.98 2.27 -7.12
CA LEU A 298 -19.18 3.44 -6.82
C LEU A 298 -17.85 3.01 -6.19
N THR A 299 -16.85 3.87 -6.25
CA THR A 299 -15.52 3.64 -5.66
C THR A 299 -15.26 4.64 -4.55
N ARG A 300 -14.69 4.15 -3.46
CA ARG A 300 -14.23 4.98 -2.34
C ARG A 300 -12.74 5.25 -2.46
N CYS A 301 -12.34 6.41 -1.95
CA CYS A 301 -10.95 6.81 -1.85
C CYS A 301 -10.24 5.89 -0.85
N GLY A 302 -9.17 5.20 -1.28
CA GLY A 302 -8.39 4.32 -0.40
C GLY A 302 -7.67 5.03 0.76
N VAL A 303 -7.79 6.36 0.89
CA VAL A 303 -7.24 7.14 1.99
C VAL A 303 -8.34 7.67 2.91
N SER A 304 -9.31 8.39 2.36
CA SER A 304 -10.38 9.04 3.12
C SER A 304 -11.63 8.17 3.31
N MET A 305 -11.71 7.03 2.63
CA MET A 305 -12.89 6.15 2.55
C MET A 305 -14.17 6.82 2.02
N ARG A 306 -14.12 8.10 1.64
CA ARG A 306 -15.24 8.80 0.99
C ARG A 306 -15.44 8.35 -0.44
N LEU A 307 -16.65 8.47 -0.94
CA LEU A 307 -16.93 8.32 -2.37
C LEU A 307 -16.02 9.23 -3.21
N CYS A 308 -15.36 8.64 -4.21
CA CYS A 308 -14.55 9.38 -5.15
C CYS A 308 -15.45 10.29 -6.02
N PRO A 309 -15.08 11.56 -6.21
CA PRO A 309 -15.82 12.46 -7.10
C PRO A 309 -15.67 12.01 -8.56
N LEU A 310 -16.76 12.12 -9.35
CA LEU A 310 -16.75 11.83 -10.79
C LEU A 310 -16.07 12.94 -11.61
N THR A 311 -16.04 14.16 -11.08
CA THR A 311 -15.64 15.37 -11.81
C THR A 311 -14.19 15.79 -11.60
N LYS A 312 -13.46 15.11 -10.70
CA LYS A 312 -12.06 15.43 -10.40
C LYS A 312 -11.12 14.31 -10.85
N PRO A 313 -9.91 14.63 -11.32
CA PRO A 313 -8.90 13.61 -11.59
C PRO A 313 -8.64 12.76 -10.36
N LEU A 314 -8.60 11.45 -10.55
CA LEU A 314 -8.32 10.48 -9.48
C LEU A 314 -6.93 9.93 -9.64
N TRP A 315 -6.29 9.63 -8.53
CA TRP A 315 -5.07 8.85 -8.51
C TRP A 315 -5.41 7.36 -8.47
N PHE A 316 -4.63 6.52 -9.14
CA PHE A 316 -4.80 5.07 -9.09
C PHE A 316 -3.46 4.37 -8.91
N CYS A 317 -3.47 3.27 -8.16
CA CYS A 317 -2.30 2.44 -8.00
C CYS A 317 -2.24 1.39 -9.10
N LYS A 318 -1.15 1.39 -9.89
CA LYS A 318 -0.91 0.31 -10.86
C LYS A 318 -0.70 -1.06 -10.23
N CYS A 319 -0.49 -1.17 -8.92
CA CYS A 319 -0.28 -2.45 -8.25
C CYS A 319 -1.57 -3.08 -7.71
N CYS A 320 -2.40 -2.32 -6.99
CA CYS A 320 -3.63 -2.83 -6.37
C CYS A 320 -4.92 -2.20 -6.93
N GLN A 321 -4.84 -1.45 -8.04
CA GLN A 321 -5.95 -0.76 -8.72
C GLN A 321 -6.80 0.19 -7.85
N ARG A 322 -6.46 0.38 -6.56
CA ARG A 322 -7.18 1.28 -5.66
C ARG A 322 -7.09 2.70 -6.16
N ARG A 323 -8.22 3.40 -6.06
CA ARG A 323 -8.36 4.80 -6.42
C ARG A 323 -8.29 5.68 -5.19
N VAL A 324 -7.71 6.86 -5.36
CA VAL A 324 -7.46 7.81 -4.28
C VAL A 324 -7.81 9.21 -4.79
N ALA A 325 -8.77 9.85 -4.14
CA ALA A 325 -9.11 11.25 -4.38
C ALA A 325 -8.27 12.21 -3.52
N ASN A 326 -7.84 11.77 -2.33
CA ASN A 326 -7.07 12.53 -1.37
C ASN A 326 -5.73 11.83 -1.11
N LEU A 327 -4.62 12.52 -1.33
CA LEU A 327 -3.30 11.91 -1.12
C LEU A 327 -3.01 11.65 0.36
N PRO A 328 -2.33 10.54 0.70
CA PRO A 328 -1.91 10.27 2.06
C PRO A 328 -0.77 11.21 2.51
N PRO A 329 -0.58 11.38 3.82
CA PRO A 329 0.51 12.18 4.36
C PRO A 329 1.85 11.44 4.23
N ARG A 330 2.95 12.15 3.92
CA ARG A 330 4.30 11.56 3.82
C ARG A 330 4.69 10.80 5.08
N LEU A 331 4.30 11.31 6.26
CA LEU A 331 4.61 10.67 7.54
C LEU A 331 4.14 9.22 7.60
N PHE A 332 2.99 8.89 7.00
CA PHE A 332 2.46 7.51 6.98
C PHE A 332 3.46 6.48 6.40
N PHE A 333 4.33 6.91 5.48
CA PHE A 333 5.33 6.05 4.85
C PHE A 333 6.68 6.04 5.57
N THR A 334 6.97 7.08 6.36
CA THR A 334 8.29 7.27 6.99
C THR A 334 8.32 6.89 8.47
N THR A 335 7.15 6.63 9.08
CA THR A 335 7.10 6.21 10.47
C THR A 335 7.73 4.82 10.64
N ALA A 336 8.73 4.76 11.54
CA ALA A 336 9.45 3.52 11.83
C ALA A 336 8.60 2.50 12.59
N ASP A 337 7.69 2.97 13.44
CA ASP A 337 6.84 2.12 14.30
C ASP A 337 5.36 2.20 13.91
N SER A 338 4.57 1.18 14.26
CA SER A 338 3.13 1.25 14.08
C SER A 338 2.52 2.36 14.95
N PRO A 339 1.59 3.19 14.43
CA PRO A 339 0.81 4.14 15.22
C PRO A 339 -0.11 3.49 16.27
N LEU A 340 -0.23 2.16 16.23
CA LEU A 340 -0.96 1.37 17.21
C LEU A 340 -0.06 0.85 18.34
N ASN A 341 1.26 1.04 18.25
CA ASN A 341 2.17 0.66 19.32
C ASN A 341 2.15 1.72 20.44
N VAL A 342 1.50 1.37 21.56
CA VAL A 342 1.20 2.25 22.71
C VAL A 342 2.45 2.94 23.29
N THR A 343 3.64 2.37 23.10
CA THR A 343 4.90 2.93 23.63
C THR A 343 5.34 4.24 22.94
N ASN A 344 4.71 4.65 21.83
CA ASN A 344 5.20 5.72 20.96
C ASN A 344 4.25 6.91 20.74
N TYR A 345 3.27 7.12 21.64
CA TYR A 345 2.26 8.19 21.57
C TYR A 345 2.81 9.62 21.29
N ASN A 346 4.05 9.89 21.68
CA ASN A 346 4.65 11.22 21.65
C ASN A 346 5.36 11.60 20.33
N SER A 347 5.58 10.68 19.37
CA SER A 347 6.40 10.97 18.18
C SER A 347 5.62 11.55 16.99
N TYR A 348 4.28 11.47 16.99
CA TYR A 348 3.44 12.04 15.92
C TYR A 348 3.20 13.54 16.14
N SER A 349 4.25 14.36 16.08
CA SER A 349 4.14 15.82 15.94
C SER A 349 3.79 16.14 14.48
N ALA A 350 2.55 15.86 14.09
CA ALA A 350 2.06 15.90 12.70
C ALA A 350 1.92 17.32 12.10
N PHE A 351 2.76 18.27 12.50
CA PHE A 351 2.60 19.69 12.16
C PHE A 351 3.02 20.04 10.72
N HIS A 352 3.67 19.12 9.99
CA HIS A 352 4.16 19.34 8.61
C HIS A 352 4.03 18.11 7.70
N ALA A 353 2.95 17.35 7.85
CA ALA A 353 2.70 16.24 6.94
C ALA A 353 2.35 16.79 5.55
N HIS A 354 3.22 16.59 4.56
CA HIS A 354 2.93 16.97 3.18
C HIS A 354 2.21 15.81 2.47
N PRO A 355 1.17 16.06 1.65
CA PRO A 355 0.57 15.02 0.83
C PRO A 355 1.59 14.48 -0.18
N ILE A 356 1.60 13.17 -0.39
CA ILE A 356 2.50 12.52 -1.37
C ILE A 356 1.73 11.54 -2.26
N PRO A 357 2.01 11.45 -3.58
CA PRO A 357 1.28 10.57 -4.49
C PRO A 357 1.74 9.10 -4.39
N LEU A 358 1.82 8.53 -3.20
CA LEU A 358 2.14 7.10 -3.00
C LEU A 358 0.89 6.33 -2.57
N CYS A 359 0.77 5.08 -3.01
CA CYS A 359 -0.32 4.21 -2.59
C CYS A 359 -0.13 3.77 -1.13
N PRO A 360 -1.11 3.96 -0.23
CA PRO A 360 -0.95 3.57 1.18
C PRO A 360 -0.78 2.05 1.38
N PHE A 361 -1.24 1.23 0.43
CA PHE A 361 -1.19 -0.24 0.53
C PHE A 361 0.02 -0.88 -0.14
N CYS A 362 0.64 -0.19 -1.10
CA CYS A 362 1.73 -0.74 -1.91
C CYS A 362 3.00 0.12 -1.89
N GLY A 363 2.96 1.35 -1.36
CA GLY A 363 4.07 2.31 -1.40
C GLY A 363 4.45 2.81 -2.80
N ILE A 364 3.89 2.24 -3.86
CA ILE A 364 4.18 2.58 -5.26
C ILE A 364 3.57 3.94 -5.62
N LEU A 365 4.30 4.70 -6.44
CA LEU A 365 3.84 5.96 -7.01
C LEU A 365 2.51 5.79 -7.75
N LEU A 366 1.51 6.55 -7.31
CA LEU A 366 0.20 6.62 -7.93
C LEU A 366 0.29 7.31 -9.27
N GLN A 367 -0.54 6.86 -10.21
CA GLN A 367 -0.70 7.50 -11.50
C GLN A 367 -1.98 8.35 -11.51
N ARG A 368 -1.94 9.48 -12.19
CA ARG A 368 -3.12 10.33 -12.36
C ARG A 368 -3.94 9.80 -13.51
N SER A 369 -5.18 9.41 -13.23
CA SER A 369 -6.20 9.17 -14.25
C SER A 369 -6.98 10.47 -14.48
N MET A 370 -6.85 11.03 -15.67
CA MET A 370 -7.81 12.01 -16.19
C MET A 370 -8.91 11.23 -16.89
N PRO A 371 -10.20 11.46 -16.57
CA PRO A 371 -11.28 10.91 -17.37
C PRO A 371 -11.12 11.34 -18.84
N ASP A 372 -11.30 10.42 -19.78
CA ASP A 372 -11.04 10.68 -21.20
C ASP A 372 -11.88 11.85 -21.74
N PHE A 373 -13.07 12.08 -21.19
CA PHE A 373 -13.94 13.20 -21.55
C PHE A 373 -13.45 14.58 -21.06
N LEU A 374 -12.47 14.62 -20.16
CA LEU A 374 -11.78 15.85 -19.72
C LEU A 374 -10.45 16.06 -20.46
N LEU A 375 -10.03 15.12 -21.31
CA LEU A 375 -8.91 15.33 -22.22
C LEU A 375 -9.40 16.23 -23.35
N SER A 376 -9.11 17.52 -23.23
CA SER A 376 -9.28 18.47 -24.34
C SER A 376 -8.49 17.97 -25.55
N THR A 377 -9.10 17.97 -26.74
CA THR A 377 -8.41 17.69 -28.01
C THR A 377 -7.47 18.83 -28.44
N SER A 378 -7.45 19.95 -27.71
CA SER A 378 -6.49 21.02 -27.96
C SER A 378 -5.17 20.72 -27.26
N PRO A 379 -4.04 20.72 -27.99
CA PRO A 379 -2.72 20.61 -27.38
C PRO A 379 -2.48 21.82 -26.47
N VAL A 380 -1.99 21.56 -25.25
CA VAL A 380 -1.48 22.57 -24.32
C VAL A 380 -0.11 23.03 -24.77
#